data_AF-A0A3D1P0D3-F1
#
_entry.id   AF-A0A3D1P0D3-F1
#
_cell.length_a   1.000
_cell.length_b   1.000
_cell.length_c   1.000
_cell.angle_alpha   90.00
_cell.angle_beta   90.00
_cell.angle_gamma   90.00
#
_symmetry.space_group_name_H-M   'P 1'
#
loop_
_entity.id
_entity.type
_entity.pdbx_description
1 polymer ?
#
loop_
_entity_poly.entity_id
_entity_poly.type
_entity_poly.pdbx_seq_one_letter_code
_entity_poly.pdbx_strand_id
1 'polypeptide(L)'
;MSPTLDPTAWSALLLGLTALFAGIGALRKPGAWRIMLDEVERSPALQFLCGLMELVIGAVVYLTNPWIPADLAACAMKTLGGLMMVEALAILGFVDIYTQFWLKNLTFMHRGWALSTIALGLALTALGGARLA
;
A
#
# COMPACT_ATOMS: atom_id res chain seq x y z
N MET A 1 24.49 2.54 19.96
CA MET A 1 23.07 2.57 20.37
C MET A 1 22.33 1.63 19.45
N SER A 2 21.80 0.51 19.97
CA SER A 2 20.83 -0.27 19.20
C SER A 2 19.64 0.64 18.92
N PRO A 3 19.13 0.71 17.67
CA PRO A 3 17.93 1.51 17.42
C PRO A 3 16.81 0.98 18.31
N THR A 4 16.22 1.86 19.13
CA THR A 4 15.06 1.55 19.98
C THR A 4 13.82 1.18 19.17
N LEU A 5 13.85 1.41 17.85
CA LEU A 5 12.80 1.09 16.89
C LEU A 5 13.45 0.73 15.54
N ASP A 6 13.15 -0.46 14.99
CA ASP A 6 13.49 -0.84 13.62
C ASP A 6 12.34 -0.39 12.68
N PRO A 7 12.49 0.73 11.94
CA PRO A 7 11.41 1.25 11.12
C PRO A 7 11.12 0.35 9.92
N THR A 8 12.13 -0.34 9.39
CA THR A 8 11.97 -1.27 8.26
C THR A 8 11.14 -2.46 8.68
N ALA A 9 11.43 -3.04 9.85
CA ALA A 9 10.66 -4.16 10.36
C ALA A 9 9.19 -3.78 10.63
N TRP A 10 8.95 -2.65 11.31
CA TRP A 10 7.60 -2.20 11.62
C TRP A 10 6.79 -1.80 10.38
N SER A 11 7.40 -1.05 9.46
CA SER A 11 6.71 -0.64 8.22
C SER A 11 6.40 -1.84 7.33
N ALA A 12 7.33 -2.80 7.20
CA ALA A 12 7.08 -4.05 6.48
C ALA A 12 5.96 -4.86 7.12
N LEU A 13 5.99 -5.02 8.46
CA LEU A 13 4.95 -5.76 9.18
C LEU A 13 3.57 -5.13 9.01
N LEU A 14 3.44 -3.83 9.26
CA LEU A 14 2.15 -3.14 9.22
C LEU A 14 1.58 -3.08 7.79
N LEU A 15 2.39 -2.68 6.80
CA LEU A 15 1.94 -2.68 5.41
C LEU A 15 1.65 -4.11 4.91
N GLY A 16 2.44 -5.09 5.35
CA GLY A 16 2.20 -6.50 5.07
C GLY A 16 0.85 -6.99 5.59
N LEU A 17 0.53 -6.70 6.86
CA LEU A 17 -0.75 -7.03 7.46
C LEU A 17 -1.91 -6.31 6.77
N THR A 18 -1.75 -5.02 6.45
CA THR A 18 -2.76 -4.25 5.71
C THR A 18 -3.02 -4.89 4.34
N ALA A 19 -1.98 -5.18 3.56
CA ALA A 19 -2.13 -5.83 2.25
C ALA A 19 -2.77 -7.21 2.37
N LEU A 20 -2.32 -8.02 3.33
CA LEU A 20 -2.84 -9.36 3.58
C LEU A 20 -4.35 -9.32 3.85
N PHE A 21 -4.79 -8.49 4.79
CA PHE A 21 -6.21 -8.39 5.15
C PHE A 21 -7.05 -7.68 4.09
N ALA A 22 -6.49 -6.71 3.37
CA ALA A 22 -7.13 -6.11 2.20
C ALA A 22 -7.43 -7.16 1.11
N GLY A 23 -6.46 -8.03 0.81
CA GLY A 23 -6.62 -9.12 -0.15
C GLY A 23 -7.60 -10.19 0.33
N ILE A 24 -7.56 -10.58 1.61
CA ILE A 24 -8.56 -11.49 2.21
C ILE A 24 -9.97 -10.88 2.11
N GLY A 25 -10.11 -9.59 2.41
CA GLY A 25 -11.36 -8.84 2.27
C GLY A 25 -11.87 -8.84 0.82
N ALA A 26 -10.98 -8.67 -0.14
CA ALA A 26 -11.30 -8.74 -1.58
C ALA A 26 -11.87 -10.11 -1.99
N LEU A 27 -11.28 -11.20 -1.48
CA LEU A 27 -11.78 -12.56 -1.73
C LEU A 27 -13.11 -12.84 -1.03
N ARG A 28 -13.29 -12.33 0.20
CA ARG A 28 -14.49 -12.56 1.01
C ARG A 28 -15.71 -11.80 0.50
N LYS A 29 -15.53 -10.58 0.00
CA LYS A 29 -16.61 -9.74 -0.54
C LYS A 29 -16.24 -9.22 -1.94
N PRO A 30 -16.35 -10.05 -2.99
CA PRO A 30 -16.10 -9.62 -4.35
C PRO A 30 -16.96 -8.41 -4.73
N GLY A 31 -16.37 -7.40 -5.36
CA GLY A 31 -17.06 -6.17 -5.77
C GLY A 31 -17.06 -5.04 -4.73
N ALA A 32 -16.70 -5.29 -3.47
CA ALA A 32 -16.61 -4.22 -2.45
C ALA A 32 -15.60 -3.13 -2.84
N TRP A 33 -14.46 -3.51 -3.44
CA TRP A 33 -13.46 -2.56 -3.95
C TRP A 33 -13.99 -1.65 -5.04
N ARG A 34 -14.86 -2.18 -5.92
CA ARG A 34 -15.47 -1.37 -6.98
C ARG A 34 -16.40 -0.31 -6.39
N ILE A 35 -17.22 -0.70 -5.41
CA ILE A 35 -18.12 0.22 -4.72
C ILE A 35 -17.31 1.33 -4.04
N MET A 36 -16.22 0.97 -3.35
CA MET A 36 -15.34 1.93 -2.70
C MET A 36 -14.70 2.92 -3.70
N LEU A 37 -14.23 2.43 -4.85
CA LEU A 37 -13.70 3.30 -5.91
C LEU A 37 -14.77 4.24 -6.49
N ASP A 38 -15.97 3.72 -6.72
CA ASP A 38 -17.11 4.54 -7.21
C ASP A 38 -17.49 5.63 -6.17
N GLU A 39 -17.39 5.33 -4.87
CA GLU A 39 -17.62 6.30 -3.79
C GLU A 39 -16.54 7.39 -3.73
N VAL A 40 -15.27 7.01 -3.88
CA VAL A 40 -14.14 7.95 -3.94
C VAL A 40 -14.26 8.84 -5.18
N GLU A 41 -14.54 8.28 -6.35
CA GLU A 41 -14.69 9.05 -7.60
C GLU A 41 -15.81 10.10 -7.52
N ARG A 42 -16.88 9.83 -6.76
CA ARG A 42 -18.02 10.75 -6.62
C ARG A 42 -17.85 11.81 -5.54
N SER A 43 -16.83 11.72 -4.70
CA SER A 43 -16.66 12.60 -3.53
C SER A 43 -15.31 13.31 -3.53
N PRO A 44 -15.23 14.58 -3.95
CA PRO A 44 -13.98 15.35 -3.94
C PRO A 44 -13.29 15.40 -2.58
N ALA A 45 -14.08 15.39 -1.50
CA ALA A 45 -13.55 15.33 -0.14
C ALA A 45 -12.86 13.99 0.17
N LEU A 46 -13.42 12.86 -0.30
CA LEU A 46 -12.79 11.55 -0.14
C LEU A 46 -11.54 11.42 -1.00
N GLN A 47 -11.53 11.98 -2.21
CA GLN A 47 -10.34 11.99 -3.07
C GLN A 47 -9.18 12.73 -2.39
N PHE A 48 -9.46 13.93 -1.88
CA PHE A 48 -8.48 14.70 -1.14
C PHE A 48 -8.00 13.95 0.11
N LEU A 49 -8.92 13.35 0.88
CA LEU A 49 -8.56 12.60 2.08
C LEU A 49 -7.71 11.36 1.76
N CYS A 50 -8.09 10.56 0.77
CA CYS A 50 -7.35 9.38 0.33
C CYS A 50 -5.94 9.77 -0.12
N GLY A 51 -5.83 10.73 -1.04
CA GLY A 51 -4.54 11.21 -1.52
C GLY A 51 -3.68 11.81 -0.41
N LEU A 52 -4.25 12.63 0.47
CA LEU A 52 -3.49 13.21 1.59
C LEU A 52 -3.01 12.13 2.58
N MET A 53 -3.87 11.19 2.94
CA MET A 53 -3.51 10.10 3.85
C MET A 53 -2.41 9.22 3.27
N GLU A 54 -2.54 8.84 1.99
CA GLU A 54 -1.52 8.05 1.32
C GLU A 54 -0.20 8.82 1.19
N LEU A 55 -0.24 10.11 0.90
CA LEU A 55 0.97 10.96 0.83
C LEU A 55 1.69 10.98 2.18
N VAL A 56 0.96 11.18 3.28
CA VAL A 56 1.53 11.23 4.64
C VAL A 56 2.12 9.88 5.02
N ILE A 57 1.39 8.78 4.79
CA ILE A 57 1.89 7.42 5.11
C ILE A 57 3.12 7.10 4.26
N GLY A 58 3.06 7.36 2.95
CA GLY A 58 4.17 7.15 2.02
C GLY A 58 5.41 7.95 2.41
N ALA A 59 5.24 9.22 2.78
CA ALA A 59 6.33 10.08 3.24
C ALA A 59 6.95 9.54 4.54
N VAL A 60 6.15 9.10 5.51
CA VAL A 60 6.65 8.49 6.75
C VAL A 60 7.46 7.23 6.43
N VAL A 61 6.93 6.33 5.60
CA VAL A 61 7.63 5.10 5.19
C VAL A 61 8.93 5.43 4.46
N TYR A 62 8.91 6.37 3.52
CA TYR A 62 10.09 6.78 2.75
C TYR A 62 11.18 7.40 3.65
N LEU A 63 10.80 8.31 4.54
CA LEU A 63 11.75 9.07 5.36
C LEU A 63 12.35 8.22 6.49
N THR A 64 11.56 7.31 7.07
CA THR A 64 12.01 6.45 8.18
C THR A 64 12.86 5.28 7.72
N ASN A 65 12.78 4.88 6.45
CA ASN A 65 13.57 3.78 5.90
C ASN A 65 14.87 4.28 5.23
N PRO A 66 16.05 3.78 5.66
CA PRO A 66 17.32 4.15 5.04
C PRO A 66 17.54 3.43 3.71
N TRP A 67 18.36 4.01 2.84
CA TRP A 67 18.83 3.32 1.64
C TRP A 67 20.18 2.65 1.93
N ILE A 68 20.14 1.35 2.20
CA ILE A 68 21.33 0.55 2.53
C ILE A 68 21.37 -0.61 1.52
N PRO A 69 22.26 -0.58 0.50
CA PRO A 69 22.25 -1.59 -0.57
C PRO A 69 22.39 -3.04 -0.11
N ALA A 70 23.04 -3.28 1.03
CA ALA A 70 23.16 -4.60 1.64
C ALA A 70 21.86 -5.09 2.31
N ASP A 71 20.93 -4.19 2.60
CA ASP A 71 19.64 -4.48 3.21
C ASP A 71 18.51 -4.22 2.21
N LEU A 72 18.19 -5.27 1.45
CA LEU A 72 17.18 -5.20 0.39
C LEU A 72 15.79 -4.86 0.94
N ALA A 73 15.47 -5.22 2.18
CA ALA A 73 14.17 -4.89 2.76
C ALA A 73 14.06 -3.38 3.04
N ALA A 74 15.11 -2.76 3.58
CA ALA A 74 15.12 -1.31 3.79
C ALA A 74 15.00 -0.54 2.46
N CYS A 75 15.71 -1.00 1.42
CA CYS A 75 15.60 -0.43 0.08
C CYS A 75 14.19 -0.60 -0.51
N ALA A 76 13.58 -1.78 -0.35
CA ALA A 76 12.23 -2.06 -0.81
C ALA A 76 11.19 -1.18 -0.09
N MET A 77 11.27 -1.08 1.25
CA MET A 77 10.35 -0.24 2.02
C MET A 77 10.50 1.24 1.68
N LYS A 78 11.74 1.73 1.52
CA LYS A 78 11.97 3.10 1.05
C LYS A 78 11.35 3.32 -0.33
N THR A 79 11.55 2.40 -1.26
CA THR A 79 10.98 2.49 -2.62
C THR A 79 9.45 2.50 -2.57
N LEU A 80 8.84 1.62 -1.77
CA LEU A 80 7.39 1.57 -1.59
C LEU A 80 6.85 2.90 -1.06
N GLY A 81 7.48 3.49 -0.04
CA GLY A 81 7.08 4.81 0.46
C GLY A 81 7.14 5.90 -0.63
N GLY A 82 8.16 5.87 -1.49
CA GLY A 82 8.27 6.78 -2.63
C GLY A 82 7.18 6.56 -3.68
N LEU A 83 6.85 5.30 -3.99
CA LEU A 83 5.78 4.94 -4.91
C LEU A 83 4.41 5.41 -4.39
N MET A 84 4.12 5.20 -3.10
CA MET A 84 2.90 5.70 -2.45
C MET A 84 2.77 7.21 -2.57
N MET A 85 3.87 7.97 -2.44
CA MET A 85 3.83 9.42 -2.62
C MET A 85 3.48 9.80 -4.07
N VAL A 86 4.03 9.08 -5.06
CA VAL A 86 3.69 9.31 -6.48
C VAL A 86 2.22 8.98 -6.75
N GLU A 87 1.74 7.86 -6.21
CA GLU A 87 0.34 7.41 -6.30
C GLU A 87 -0.62 8.43 -5.66
N ALA A 88 -0.28 8.94 -4.48
CA ALA A 88 -1.04 9.98 -3.80
C ALA A 88 -1.18 11.26 -4.64
N LEU A 89 -0.09 11.72 -5.28
CA LEU A 89 -0.13 12.88 -6.16
C LEU A 89 -0.98 12.61 -7.41
N ALA A 90 -0.98 11.38 -7.92
CA ALA A 90 -1.86 10.97 -9.01
C ALA A 90 -3.33 11.01 -8.59
N ILE A 91 -3.67 10.55 -7.38
CA ILE A 91 -5.03 10.64 -6.84
C ILE A 91 -5.46 12.10 -6.64
N LEU A 92 -4.59 12.97 -6.12
CA LEU A 92 -4.92 14.37 -5.89
C LEU A 92 -5.07 15.18 -7.19
N GLY A 93 -4.29 14.87 -8.22
CA GLY A 93 -4.26 15.65 -9.47
C GLY A 93 -5.06 15.03 -10.63
N PHE A 94 -5.26 13.72 -10.64
CA PHE A 94 -5.72 12.94 -11.80
C PHE A 94 -6.62 11.77 -11.39
N VAL A 95 -7.50 11.98 -10.41
CA VAL A 95 -8.32 10.92 -9.82
C VAL A 95 -9.18 10.17 -10.84
N ASP A 96 -9.72 10.89 -11.83
CA ASP A 96 -10.57 10.38 -12.90
C ASP A 96 -9.81 9.40 -13.81
N ILE A 97 -8.57 9.74 -14.16
CA ILE A 97 -7.69 8.87 -14.93
C ILE A 97 -7.28 7.65 -14.09
N TYR A 98 -6.93 7.90 -12.83
CA TYR A 98 -6.46 6.87 -11.91
C TYR A 98 -7.56 5.84 -11.58
N THR A 99 -8.78 6.26 -11.23
CA THR A 99 -9.89 5.34 -10.93
C THR A 99 -10.30 4.54 -12.16
N GLN A 100 -10.32 5.14 -13.36
CA GLN A 100 -10.61 4.43 -14.61
C GLN A 100 -9.56 3.36 -14.93
N PHE A 101 -8.27 3.64 -14.69
CA PHE A 101 -7.19 2.65 -14.83
C PHE A 101 -7.42 1.46 -13.89
N TRP A 102 -7.73 1.73 -12.63
CA TRP A 102 -8.01 0.69 -11.64
C TRP A 102 -9.29 -0.09 -11.94
N LEU A 103 -10.38 0.58 -12.32
CA LEU A 103 -11.64 -0.08 -12.68
C LEU A 103 -11.48 -1.04 -13.86
N LYS A 104 -10.69 -0.68 -14.88
CA LYS A 104 -10.36 -1.58 -16.01
C LYS A 104 -9.55 -2.80 -15.57
N ASN A 105 -8.56 -2.61 -14.70
CA ASN A 105 -7.69 -3.71 -14.25
C ASN A 105 -8.38 -4.63 -13.23
N LEU A 106 -9.17 -4.06 -12.31
CA LEU A 106 -9.92 -4.80 -11.30
C LEU A 106 -11.07 -5.60 -11.90
N THR A 107 -11.64 -5.19 -13.04
CA THR A 107 -12.69 -5.96 -13.74
C THR A 107 -12.16 -7.15 -14.56
N PHE A 108 -10.88 -7.20 -14.90
CA PHE A 108 -10.30 -8.35 -15.60
C PHE A 108 -9.70 -9.41 -14.69
N MET A 109 -9.34 -9.06 -13.45
CA MET A 109 -8.40 -9.89 -12.67
C MET A 109 -8.71 -9.94 -11.17
N HIS A 110 -10.00 -10.00 -10.79
CA HIS A 110 -10.47 -9.89 -9.39
C HIS A 110 -9.76 -10.85 -8.42
N ARG A 111 -9.61 -12.12 -8.79
CA ARG A 111 -8.98 -13.14 -7.94
C ARG A 111 -7.46 -13.11 -8.02
N GLY A 112 -6.90 -12.86 -9.19
CA GLY A 112 -5.45 -12.77 -9.39
C GLY A 112 -4.83 -11.65 -8.56
N TRP A 113 -5.45 -10.47 -8.61
CA TRP A 113 -5.04 -9.32 -7.81
C TRP A 113 -5.15 -9.57 -6.30
N ALA A 114 -6.27 -10.14 -5.86
CA ALA A 114 -6.44 -10.44 -4.44
C ALA A 114 -5.39 -11.44 -3.93
N LEU A 115 -5.07 -12.46 -4.73
CA LEU A 115 -4.02 -13.44 -4.39
C LEU A 115 -2.62 -12.82 -4.40
N SER A 116 -2.30 -11.95 -5.35
CA SER A 116 -1.01 -11.26 -5.36
C SER A 116 -0.86 -10.32 -4.16
N THR A 117 -1.91 -9.61 -3.77
CA THR A 117 -1.90 -8.74 -2.59
C THR A 117 -1.74 -9.57 -1.30
N ILE A 118 -2.39 -10.75 -1.22
CA ILE A 118 -2.19 -11.69 -0.10
C ILE A 118 -0.74 -12.19 -0.06
N ALA A 119 -0.17 -12.61 -1.19
CA ALA A 119 1.18 -13.12 -1.26
C ALA A 119 2.22 -12.07 -0.86
N LEU A 120 2.08 -10.84 -1.37
CA LEU A 120 2.92 -9.71 -0.98
C LEU A 120 2.75 -9.38 0.51
N GLY A 121 1.50 -9.36 1.00
CA GLY A 121 1.18 -9.11 2.40
C GLY A 121 1.80 -10.13 3.34
N LEU A 122 1.73 -11.43 3.00
CA LEU A 122 2.38 -12.50 3.74
C LEU A 122 3.90 -12.36 3.75
N ALA A 123 4.51 -12.07 2.58
CA ALA A 123 5.95 -11.89 2.48
C ALA A 123 6.45 -10.73 3.36
N LEU A 124 5.80 -9.57 3.29
CA LEU A 124 6.15 -8.40 4.10
C LEU A 124 5.90 -8.62 5.60
N THR A 125 4.79 -9.29 5.96
CA THR A 125 4.49 -9.66 7.35
C THR A 125 5.56 -10.58 7.91
N ALA A 126 5.95 -11.63 7.16
CA ALA A 126 6.97 -12.57 7.57
C ALA A 126 8.35 -11.90 7.67
N LEU A 127 8.71 -11.05 6.69
CA LEU A 127 9.95 -10.28 6.72
C LEU A 127 10.01 -9.34 7.92
N GLY A 128 8.95 -8.58 8.19
CA GLY A 128 8.88 -7.68 9.34
C GLY A 128 8.94 -8.45 10.66
N GLY A 129 8.18 -9.55 10.78
CA GLY A 129 8.18 -10.41 11.96
C GLY A 129 9.55 -11.05 12.24
N ALA A 130 10.24 -11.54 11.20
CA ALA A 130 11.56 -12.15 11.33
C ALA A 130 12.65 -11.17 11.79
N ARG A 131 12.49 -9.87 11.51
CA ARG A 131 13.43 -8.82 11.96
C ARG A 131 13.18 -8.37 13.40
N LEU A 132 11.98 -8.61 13.93
CA LEU A 132 11.59 -8.27 15.30
C LEU A 132 11.82 -9.41 16.31
N ALA A 133 12.06 -10.64 15.83
CA ALA A 133 12.30 -11.83 16.64
C ALA A 133 13.78 -11.95 17.05
#